data_AF-F2RC99-F1
#
_entry.id   AF-F2RC99-F1
#
_cell.length_a   1.000
_cell.length_b   1.000
_cell.length_c   1.000
_cell.angle_alpha   90.00
_cell.angle_beta   90.00
_cell.angle_gamma   90.00
#
_symmetry.space_group_name_H-M   'P 1'
#
loop_
_entity.id
_entity.type
_entity.pdbx_description
1 polymer ?
#
loop_
_entity_poly.entity_id
_entity_poly.type
_entity_poly.pdbx_seq_one_letter_code
_entity_poly.pdbx_strand_id
1 'polypeptide(L)'
;MTAARHLRRIIATTDFHSAFDGAVPMLTHLHARRHDSLVVDCGDFFEGTGYYRLGQGRIERDVLVRLYDAVAPGNHGWVHHFESDLHGITVCANAVDAETGNPLFRPARLVNIGTRRVAVTGVIGPQAFNAIPADQRAGHRVTEPVQALRELMLTHHHQADSWVVLSHSGFDEDLKLAAACPFLDVVFAGHCHSERPGPVPVGDTLVLKGRELAAGYALAEPVGAGWVARVDSFPPTAVLPRELAPVQEAIDAVHEELRTPLGPLRAPYANGLLDRRALLTDVAGRLHNGLGAEAVLLNETALRSPRLGTVLTQGDLLAIEPFDNQLVHAHVPGRFLTDPAALLAHLTAQTGPVVSAPRPLPDRLPTVLTTGYLADAYLGGRTRQAGIRLSQAVQRTLTDGESR
;
A
#
# COMPACT_ATOMS: atom_id res chain seq x y z
N MET A 1 -14.78 -6.33 -32.31
CA MET A 1 -14.83 -4.87 -32.05
C MET A 1 -15.91 -4.62 -31.02
N THR A 2 -15.55 -4.40 -29.76
CA THR A 2 -16.50 -3.90 -28.74
C THR A 2 -16.96 -2.52 -29.16
N ALA A 3 -18.27 -2.26 -29.17
CA ALA A 3 -18.81 -0.95 -29.48
C ALA A 3 -18.15 0.13 -28.60
N ALA A 4 -17.88 1.30 -29.17
CA ALA A 4 -17.31 2.41 -28.42
C ALA A 4 -18.25 2.81 -27.28
N ARG A 5 -17.75 2.79 -26.03
CA ARG A 5 -18.52 3.20 -24.84
C ARG A 5 -18.80 4.70 -24.91
N HIS A 6 -20.06 5.09 -24.69
CA HIS A 6 -20.44 6.50 -24.55
C HIS A 6 -20.27 6.93 -23.09
N LEU A 7 -19.07 7.39 -22.74
CA LEU A 7 -18.75 7.79 -21.37
C LEU A 7 -19.44 9.11 -21.04
N ARG A 8 -20.05 9.20 -19.85
CA ARG A 8 -20.77 10.37 -19.35
C ARG A 8 -20.15 10.98 -18.10
N ARG A 9 -19.30 10.21 -17.41
CA ARG A 9 -18.75 10.54 -16.10
C ARG A 9 -17.42 9.83 -15.84
N ILE A 10 -16.74 10.24 -14.79
CA ILE A 10 -15.56 9.56 -14.23
C ILE A 10 -15.90 9.09 -12.82
N ILE A 11 -15.61 7.82 -12.54
CA ILE A 11 -15.66 7.23 -11.19
C ILE A 11 -14.21 6.91 -10.80
N ALA A 12 -13.74 7.49 -9.71
CA ALA A 12 -12.39 7.32 -9.20
C ALA A 12 -12.40 6.62 -7.84
N THR A 13 -11.65 5.53 -7.71
CA THR A 13 -11.28 4.92 -6.43
C THR A 13 -9.87 5.32 -6.03
N THR A 14 -9.48 5.01 -4.80
CA THR A 14 -8.15 5.27 -4.26
C THR A 14 -7.91 4.42 -3.01
N ASP A 15 -6.66 4.12 -2.71
CA ASP A 15 -6.21 3.52 -1.43
C ASP A 15 -7.07 2.29 -1.05
N PHE A 16 -7.25 1.37 -2.01
CA PHE A 16 -8.01 0.15 -1.79
C PHE A 16 -7.27 -0.81 -0.86
N HIS A 17 -5.93 -0.81 -0.88
CA HIS A 17 -5.07 -1.56 0.05
C HIS A 17 -5.45 -3.04 0.22
N SER A 18 -5.84 -3.70 -0.87
CA SER A 18 -6.27 -5.10 -0.83
C SER A 18 -7.43 -5.38 0.16
N ALA A 19 -8.33 -4.42 0.38
CA ALA A 19 -9.46 -4.52 1.32
C ALA A 19 -10.62 -5.39 0.77
N PHE A 20 -10.34 -6.68 0.51
CA PHE A 20 -11.29 -7.57 -0.16
C PHE A 20 -12.47 -8.03 0.70
N ASP A 21 -12.36 -8.04 2.04
CA ASP A 21 -13.47 -8.44 2.94
C ASP A 21 -14.76 -7.64 2.72
N GLY A 22 -14.64 -6.39 2.25
CA GLY A 22 -15.75 -5.48 1.95
C GLY A 22 -15.91 -5.14 0.46
N ALA A 23 -15.23 -5.84 -0.45
CA ALA A 23 -15.10 -5.40 -1.84
C ALA A 23 -16.31 -5.71 -2.75
N VAL A 24 -17.20 -6.62 -2.37
CA VAL A 24 -18.34 -7.05 -3.23
C VAL A 24 -19.22 -5.86 -3.69
N PRO A 25 -19.63 -4.92 -2.81
CA PRO A 25 -20.29 -3.67 -3.21
C PRO A 25 -19.53 -2.88 -4.28
N MET A 26 -18.22 -2.69 -4.09
CA MET A 26 -17.34 -1.99 -5.03
C MET A 26 -17.31 -2.72 -6.38
N LEU A 27 -16.95 -4.00 -6.39
CA LEU A 27 -16.81 -4.79 -7.61
C LEU A 27 -18.09 -4.79 -8.44
N THR A 28 -19.24 -5.00 -7.79
CA THR A 28 -20.56 -4.99 -8.43
C THR A 28 -20.89 -3.61 -9.00
N HIS A 29 -20.67 -2.55 -8.22
CA HIS A 29 -20.97 -1.20 -8.63
C HIS A 29 -20.10 -0.75 -9.82
N LEU A 30 -18.79 -0.97 -9.74
CA LEU A 30 -17.86 -0.60 -10.79
C LEU A 30 -18.18 -1.35 -12.08
N HIS A 31 -18.40 -2.67 -12.01
CA HIS A 31 -18.83 -3.46 -13.16
C HIS A 31 -20.10 -2.90 -13.81
N ALA A 32 -21.13 -2.63 -13.01
CA ALA A 32 -22.39 -2.08 -13.50
C ALA A 32 -22.21 -0.71 -14.16
N ARG A 33 -21.31 0.14 -13.65
CA ARG A 33 -21.07 1.50 -14.15
C ARG A 33 -20.10 1.56 -15.33
N ARG A 34 -19.35 0.50 -15.63
CA ARG A 34 -18.41 0.50 -16.76
C ARG A 34 -19.07 0.87 -18.08
N HIS A 35 -20.33 0.53 -18.32
CA HIS A 35 -20.96 0.80 -19.62
C HIS A 35 -21.03 2.31 -19.98
N ASP A 36 -21.14 3.21 -19.00
CA ASP A 36 -21.30 4.65 -19.21
C ASP A 36 -20.29 5.54 -18.45
N SER A 37 -19.37 4.95 -17.68
CA SER A 37 -18.44 5.69 -16.83
C SER A 37 -17.00 5.31 -17.14
N LEU A 38 -16.07 6.28 -17.19
CA LEU A 38 -14.64 5.99 -17.13
C LEU A 38 -14.29 5.59 -15.69
N VAL A 39 -13.79 4.38 -15.48
CA VAL A 39 -13.45 3.88 -14.13
C VAL A 39 -11.94 3.99 -13.92
N VAL A 40 -11.52 4.76 -12.91
CA VAL A 40 -10.11 5.08 -12.68
C VAL A 40 -9.71 4.85 -11.22
N ASP A 41 -8.42 4.67 -10.98
CA ASP A 41 -7.86 4.54 -9.63
C ASP A 41 -6.68 5.49 -9.40
N CYS A 42 -6.58 6.06 -8.20
CA CYS A 42 -5.57 7.06 -7.85
C CYS A 42 -4.33 6.47 -7.15
N GLY A 43 -4.17 5.15 -7.13
CA GLY A 43 -3.01 4.47 -6.56
C GLY A 43 -3.30 3.82 -5.21
N ASP A 44 -2.29 3.09 -4.72
CA ASP A 44 -2.34 2.24 -3.51
C ASP A 44 -3.51 1.24 -3.51
N PHE A 45 -3.71 0.61 -4.67
CA PHE A 45 -4.64 -0.51 -4.78
C PHE A 45 -4.11 -1.79 -4.10
N PHE A 46 -2.78 -1.95 -4.11
CA PHE A 46 -2.07 -3.09 -3.54
C PHE A 46 -1.67 -2.85 -2.09
N GLU A 47 -1.31 -3.94 -1.41
CA GLU A 47 -0.74 -3.99 -0.04
C GLU A 47 -1.62 -3.39 1.06
N GLY A 48 -1.67 -4.05 2.22
CA GLY A 48 -2.39 -3.53 3.40
C GLY A 48 -3.11 -4.60 4.19
N THR A 49 -3.44 -5.72 3.54
CA THR A 49 -4.07 -6.87 4.18
C THR A 49 -3.33 -8.18 3.87
N GLY A 50 -3.73 -9.25 4.55
CA GLY A 50 -3.24 -10.60 4.27
C GLY A 50 -3.55 -11.08 2.85
N TYR A 51 -4.53 -10.47 2.17
CA TYR A 51 -4.84 -10.79 0.78
C TYR A 51 -3.63 -10.56 -0.15
N TYR A 52 -2.93 -9.44 0.01
CA TYR A 52 -1.72 -9.19 -0.77
C TYR A 52 -0.60 -10.17 -0.43
N ARG A 53 -0.43 -10.49 0.87
CA ARG A 53 0.64 -11.38 1.33
C ARG A 53 0.51 -12.79 0.77
N LEU A 54 -0.71 -13.31 0.66
CA LEU A 54 -1.00 -14.65 0.15
C LEU A 54 -1.22 -14.65 -1.38
N GLY A 55 -1.89 -13.63 -1.89
CA GLY A 55 -2.25 -13.48 -3.30
C GLY A 55 -1.15 -12.88 -4.18
N GLN A 56 -0.14 -12.24 -3.59
CA GLN A 56 1.00 -11.60 -4.28
C GLN A 56 0.56 -10.61 -5.37
N GLY A 57 -0.49 -9.83 -5.13
CA GLY A 57 -1.02 -8.86 -6.10
C GLY A 57 -1.85 -9.45 -7.24
N ARG A 58 -2.06 -10.78 -7.29
CA ARG A 58 -2.78 -11.43 -8.40
C ARG A 58 -4.24 -11.03 -8.48
N ILE A 59 -4.94 -10.97 -7.34
CA ILE A 59 -6.37 -10.62 -7.28
C ILE A 59 -6.53 -9.14 -7.62
N GLU A 60 -5.66 -8.31 -7.06
CA GLU A 60 -5.58 -6.88 -7.28
C GLU A 60 -5.41 -6.55 -8.76
N ARG A 61 -4.38 -7.13 -9.41
CA ARG A 61 -4.14 -6.96 -10.84
C ARG A 61 -5.31 -7.43 -11.68
N ASP A 62 -5.91 -8.58 -11.36
CA ASP A 62 -7.06 -9.09 -12.10
C ASP A 62 -8.26 -8.14 -12.00
N VAL A 63 -8.55 -7.60 -10.82
CA VAL A 63 -9.58 -6.57 -10.62
C VAL A 63 -9.25 -5.31 -11.42
N LEU A 64 -8.03 -4.78 -11.34
CA LEU A 64 -7.63 -3.56 -12.05
C LEU A 64 -7.79 -3.73 -13.57
N VAL A 65 -7.22 -4.79 -14.15
CA VAL A 65 -7.29 -5.06 -15.59
C VAL A 65 -8.74 -5.31 -16.05
N ARG A 66 -9.56 -5.98 -15.22
CA ARG A 66 -10.95 -6.30 -15.56
C ARG A 66 -11.93 -5.17 -15.35
N LEU A 67 -11.69 -4.22 -14.43
CA LEU A 67 -12.67 -3.22 -14.03
C LEU A 67 -12.28 -1.77 -14.34
N TYR A 68 -11.00 -1.49 -14.55
CA TYR A 68 -10.51 -0.13 -14.71
C TYR A 68 -10.16 0.22 -16.14
N ASP A 69 -10.12 1.52 -16.39
CA ASP A 69 -9.78 2.17 -17.65
C ASP A 69 -8.41 2.83 -17.57
N ALA A 70 -8.09 3.49 -16.46
CA ALA A 70 -6.78 4.09 -16.23
C ALA A 70 -6.46 4.06 -14.74
N VAL A 71 -5.20 3.87 -14.38
CA VAL A 71 -4.76 3.87 -12.98
C VAL A 71 -3.50 4.71 -12.83
N ALA A 72 -3.38 5.45 -11.73
CA ALA A 72 -2.10 6.01 -11.31
C ALA A 72 -1.35 4.99 -10.44
N PRO A 73 0.01 4.96 -10.50
CA PRO A 73 0.78 4.18 -9.56
C PRO A 73 0.80 4.86 -8.19
N GLY A 74 0.65 4.04 -7.14
CA GLY A 74 0.92 4.45 -5.76
C GLY A 74 2.29 3.98 -5.27
N ASN A 75 2.60 4.21 -4.00
CA ASN A 75 3.82 3.64 -3.42
C ASN A 75 3.71 2.15 -3.14
N HIS A 76 2.51 1.66 -2.82
CA HIS A 76 2.26 0.24 -2.65
C HIS A 76 2.04 -0.44 -4.01
N GLY A 77 2.71 -1.57 -4.21
CA GLY A 77 2.62 -2.35 -5.43
C GLY A 77 3.28 -1.71 -6.66
N TRP A 78 4.23 -0.78 -6.48
CA TRP A 78 4.93 -0.08 -7.57
C TRP A 78 5.40 -1.03 -8.70
N VAL A 79 5.97 -2.18 -8.34
CA VAL A 79 6.47 -3.18 -9.29
C VAL A 79 5.38 -3.79 -10.18
N HIS A 80 4.14 -3.88 -9.69
CA HIS A 80 3.03 -4.47 -10.45
C HIS A 80 2.65 -3.62 -11.66
N HIS A 81 2.87 -2.30 -11.61
CA HIS A 81 2.60 -1.40 -12.74
C HIS A 81 3.51 -1.62 -13.95
N PHE A 82 4.56 -2.43 -13.84
CA PHE A 82 5.42 -2.83 -14.95
C PHE A 82 5.01 -4.17 -15.58
N GLU A 83 4.04 -4.89 -14.99
CA GLU A 83 3.45 -6.08 -15.61
C GLU A 83 2.61 -5.67 -16.82
N SER A 84 2.75 -6.36 -17.96
CA SER A 84 2.26 -5.92 -19.28
C SER A 84 0.82 -5.40 -19.30
N ASP A 85 -0.10 -6.15 -18.67
CA ASP A 85 -1.53 -5.85 -18.73
C ASP A 85 -1.89 -4.61 -17.91
N LEU A 86 -1.28 -4.47 -16.73
CA LEU A 86 -1.50 -3.31 -15.86
C LEU A 86 -0.75 -2.08 -16.38
N HIS A 87 0.45 -2.28 -16.92
CA HIS A 87 1.25 -1.25 -17.56
C HIS A 87 0.48 -0.57 -18.70
N GLY A 88 -0.27 -1.35 -19.49
CA GLY A 88 -1.08 -0.85 -20.60
C GLY A 88 -2.17 0.16 -20.20
N ILE A 89 -2.63 0.12 -18.95
CA ILE A 89 -3.64 1.05 -18.40
C ILE A 89 -3.08 2.01 -17.35
N THR A 90 -1.79 1.91 -17.01
CA THR A 90 -1.15 2.83 -16.04
C THR A 90 -0.80 4.15 -16.71
N VAL A 91 -1.23 5.25 -16.11
CA VAL A 91 -0.91 6.62 -16.53
C VAL A 91 -0.13 7.35 -15.45
N CYS A 92 1.01 7.93 -15.83
CA CYS A 92 1.81 8.76 -14.93
C CYS A 92 2.73 9.67 -15.75
N ALA A 93 2.60 10.98 -15.56
CA ALA A 93 3.34 11.98 -16.33
C ALA A 93 4.74 12.26 -15.78
N ASN A 94 4.97 12.04 -14.47
CA ASN A 94 6.17 12.51 -13.80
C ASN A 94 7.13 11.39 -13.36
N ALA A 95 6.83 10.12 -13.64
CA ALA A 95 7.74 9.01 -13.37
C ALA A 95 8.63 8.71 -14.58
N VAL A 96 9.95 8.78 -14.39
CA VAL A 96 10.94 8.65 -15.46
C VAL A 96 12.09 7.73 -15.07
N ASP A 97 12.70 7.13 -16.09
CA ASP A 97 13.96 6.43 -15.95
C ASP A 97 15.06 7.43 -15.51
N ALA A 98 15.85 7.05 -14.52
CA ALA A 98 16.81 7.94 -13.88
C ALA A 98 18.02 8.25 -14.77
N GLU A 99 18.37 7.39 -15.72
CA GLU A 99 19.53 7.61 -16.59
C GLU A 99 19.13 8.38 -17.85
N THR A 100 18.08 7.91 -18.52
CA THR A 100 17.64 8.40 -19.84
C THR A 100 16.64 9.55 -19.74
N GLY A 101 15.90 9.65 -18.64
CA GLY A 101 14.77 10.58 -18.50
C GLY A 101 13.54 10.18 -19.30
N ASN A 102 13.52 9.00 -19.91
CA ASN A 102 12.36 8.51 -20.66
C ASN A 102 11.17 8.27 -19.70
N PRO A 103 9.93 8.55 -20.12
CA PRO A 103 8.74 8.23 -19.34
C PRO A 103 8.67 6.73 -19.03
N LEU A 104 8.41 6.40 -17.76
CA LEU A 104 8.20 5.00 -17.36
C LEU A 104 6.80 4.51 -17.72
N PHE A 105 5.82 5.40 -17.80
CA PHE A 105 4.43 5.06 -18.10
C PHE A 105 3.88 5.96 -19.20
N ARG A 106 2.68 5.62 -19.69
CA ARG A 106 1.94 6.50 -20.59
C ARG A 106 1.67 7.84 -19.88
N PRO A 107 2.06 9.00 -20.46
CA PRO A 107 1.88 10.28 -19.78
C PRO A 107 0.40 10.68 -19.62
N ALA A 108 -0.44 10.37 -20.61
CA ALA A 108 -1.88 10.63 -20.55
C ALA A 108 -2.69 9.66 -21.43
N ARG A 109 -3.96 9.49 -21.05
CA ARG A 109 -4.99 8.85 -21.85
C ARG A 109 -5.99 9.92 -22.32
N LEU A 110 -6.16 10.04 -23.62
CA LEU A 110 -7.18 10.91 -24.23
C LEU A 110 -8.48 10.12 -24.42
N VAL A 111 -9.60 10.65 -23.91
CA VAL A 111 -10.93 10.02 -23.98
C VAL A 111 -12.01 11.08 -24.18
N ASN A 112 -13.17 10.67 -24.72
CA ASN A 112 -14.34 11.54 -24.77
C ASN A 112 -15.26 11.24 -23.58
N ILE A 113 -15.63 12.27 -22.80
CA ILE A 113 -16.60 12.18 -21.71
C ILE A 113 -17.69 13.22 -21.95
N GLY A 114 -18.91 12.75 -22.19
CA GLY A 114 -19.97 13.56 -22.77
C GLY A 114 -19.52 14.10 -24.13
N THR A 115 -19.48 15.42 -24.26
CA THR A 115 -19.03 16.12 -25.47
C THR A 115 -17.59 16.63 -25.37
N ARG A 116 -16.87 16.35 -24.28
CA ARG A 116 -15.52 16.89 -24.03
C ARG A 116 -14.44 15.89 -24.38
N ARG A 117 -13.35 16.37 -25.00
CA ARG A 117 -12.10 15.63 -25.10
C ARG A 117 -11.32 15.84 -23.81
N VAL A 118 -11.11 14.77 -23.05
CA VAL A 118 -10.50 14.81 -21.72
C VAL A 118 -9.14 14.14 -21.75
N ALA A 119 -8.11 14.84 -21.29
CA ALA A 119 -6.82 14.25 -20.95
C ALA A 119 -6.85 13.76 -19.50
N VAL A 120 -6.77 12.44 -19.32
CA VAL A 120 -6.63 11.81 -18.01
C VAL A 120 -5.17 11.44 -17.81
N THR A 121 -4.54 11.96 -16.76
CA THR A 121 -3.13 11.73 -16.44
C THR A 121 -2.98 11.35 -14.98
N GLY A 122 -1.82 10.82 -14.61
CA GLY A 122 -1.47 10.52 -13.22
C GLY A 122 -0.21 11.26 -12.79
N VAL A 123 -0.06 11.51 -11.49
CA VAL A 123 1.19 11.99 -10.88
C VAL A 123 1.42 11.29 -9.55
N ILE A 124 2.68 11.08 -9.19
CA ILE A 124 3.08 10.59 -7.87
C ILE A 124 3.95 11.64 -7.18
N GLY A 125 3.64 11.96 -5.93
CA GLY A 125 4.38 12.96 -5.16
C GLY A 125 5.76 12.45 -4.73
N PRO A 126 6.78 13.31 -4.54
CA PRO A 126 8.11 12.89 -4.09
C PRO A 126 8.10 12.13 -2.76
N GLN A 127 7.20 12.49 -1.83
CA GLN A 127 7.08 11.79 -0.55
C GLN A 127 6.57 10.36 -0.74
N ALA A 128 5.51 10.15 -1.52
CA ALA A 128 5.01 8.83 -1.86
C ALA A 128 6.06 8.00 -2.61
N PHE A 129 6.69 8.57 -3.63
CA PHE A 129 7.75 7.88 -4.39
C PHE A 129 8.91 7.43 -3.49
N ASN A 130 9.32 8.25 -2.52
CA ASN A 130 10.38 7.89 -1.58
C ASN A 130 9.98 6.81 -0.57
N ALA A 131 8.68 6.57 -0.38
CA ALA A 131 8.16 5.49 0.46
C ALA A 131 8.20 4.12 -0.23
N ILE A 132 8.36 4.07 -1.56
CA ILE A 132 8.58 2.83 -2.30
C ILE A 132 9.92 2.20 -1.85
N PRO A 133 9.98 0.88 -1.58
CA PRO A 133 11.22 0.20 -1.24
C PRO A 133 12.36 0.50 -2.23
N ALA A 134 13.56 0.74 -1.69
CA ALA A 134 14.68 1.27 -2.46
C ALA A 134 15.09 0.35 -3.63
N ASP A 135 14.97 -0.96 -3.46
CA ASP A 135 15.20 -1.98 -4.48
C ASP A 135 14.15 -1.95 -5.60
N GLN A 136 12.89 -1.66 -5.24
CA GLN A 136 11.78 -1.60 -6.21
C GLN A 136 11.79 -0.32 -7.07
N ARG A 137 12.32 0.79 -6.53
CA ARG A 137 12.45 2.06 -7.27
C ARG A 137 13.86 2.33 -7.81
N ALA A 138 14.78 1.36 -7.71
CA ALA A 138 16.12 1.49 -8.25
C ALA A 138 16.07 1.79 -9.75
N GLY A 139 16.86 2.77 -10.21
CA GLY A 139 16.84 3.22 -11.61
C GLY A 139 15.65 4.12 -11.99
N HIS A 140 14.73 4.39 -11.08
CA HIS A 140 13.57 5.27 -11.31
C HIS A 140 13.72 6.58 -10.54
N ARG A 141 13.12 7.66 -11.05
CA ARG A 141 12.91 8.90 -10.30
C ARG A 141 11.58 9.55 -10.68
N VAL A 142 11.20 10.55 -9.90
CA VAL A 142 10.06 11.41 -10.23
C VAL A 142 10.52 12.84 -10.48
N THR A 143 10.00 13.45 -11.53
CA THR A 143 10.10 14.90 -11.76
C THR A 143 9.05 15.64 -10.95
N GLU A 144 9.21 16.96 -10.84
CA GLU A 144 8.27 17.80 -10.10
C GLU A 144 6.88 17.76 -10.77
N PRO A 145 5.79 17.44 -10.03
CA PRO A 145 4.46 17.26 -10.62
C PRO A 145 3.92 18.46 -11.40
N VAL A 146 4.07 19.70 -10.91
CA VAL A 146 3.59 20.92 -11.58
C VAL A 146 4.27 21.09 -12.94
N GLN A 147 5.59 20.89 -12.99
CA GLN A 147 6.36 20.95 -14.22
C GLN A 147 5.88 19.90 -15.23
N ALA A 148 5.77 18.64 -14.81
CA ALA A 148 5.35 17.54 -15.68
C ALA A 148 3.94 17.78 -16.27
N LEU A 149 3.00 18.28 -15.45
CA LEU A 149 1.64 18.60 -15.92
C LEU A 149 1.62 19.76 -16.92
N ARG A 150 2.44 20.80 -16.72
CA ARG A 150 2.53 21.94 -17.65
C ARG A 150 3.14 21.52 -18.99
N GLU A 151 4.19 20.70 -18.98
CA GLU A 151 4.80 20.17 -20.21
C GLU A 151 3.83 19.27 -20.98
N LEU A 152 3.08 18.44 -20.27
CA LEU A 152 2.04 17.60 -20.84
C LEU A 152 0.90 18.45 -21.45
N MET A 153 0.47 19.50 -20.74
CA MET A 153 -0.50 20.47 -21.23
C MET A 153 -0.05 21.11 -22.54
N LEU A 154 1.15 21.68 -22.56
CA LEU A 154 1.69 22.32 -23.76
C LEU A 154 1.76 21.35 -24.94
N THR A 155 2.06 20.07 -24.69
CA THR A 155 2.14 19.04 -25.73
C THR A 155 0.77 18.65 -26.28
N HIS A 156 -0.28 18.57 -25.45
CA HIS A 156 -1.59 18.01 -25.85
C HIS A 156 -2.76 18.99 -25.81
N HIS A 157 -2.54 20.30 -25.58
CA HIS A 157 -3.61 21.30 -25.48
C HIS A 157 -4.55 21.37 -26.69
N HIS A 158 -4.11 20.98 -27.88
CA HIS A 158 -4.93 20.94 -29.10
C HIS A 158 -5.82 19.68 -29.20
N GLN A 159 -5.56 18.67 -28.37
CA GLN A 159 -6.23 17.37 -28.37
C GLN A 159 -7.19 17.18 -27.19
N ALA A 160 -7.09 18.02 -26.16
CA ALA A 160 -7.92 17.96 -24.96
C ALA A 160 -8.50 19.33 -24.63
N ASP A 161 -9.78 19.35 -24.31
CA ASP A 161 -10.53 20.52 -23.85
C ASP A 161 -10.65 20.55 -22.31
N SER A 162 -10.26 19.45 -21.66
CA SER A 162 -10.40 19.28 -20.21
C SER A 162 -9.31 18.35 -19.67
N TRP A 163 -8.87 18.61 -18.44
CA TRP A 163 -7.72 17.99 -17.81
C TRP A 163 -8.08 17.40 -16.45
N VAL A 164 -7.88 16.09 -16.30
CA VAL A 164 -8.18 15.33 -15.09
C VAL A 164 -6.92 14.62 -14.60
N VAL A 165 -6.59 14.81 -13.32
CA VAL A 165 -5.40 14.23 -12.69
C VAL A 165 -5.81 13.18 -11.66
N LEU A 166 -5.18 12.00 -11.76
CA LEU A 166 -5.15 10.95 -10.76
C LEU A 166 -3.88 11.14 -9.92
N SER A 167 -3.98 11.81 -8.78
CA SER A 167 -2.81 12.18 -7.99
C SER A 167 -2.60 11.22 -6.82
N HIS A 168 -1.35 10.78 -6.68
CA HIS A 168 -0.84 10.05 -5.53
C HIS A 168 0.20 10.89 -4.78
N SER A 169 -0.19 12.12 -4.43
CA SER A 169 0.68 13.10 -3.74
C SER A 169 0.21 13.48 -2.34
N GLY A 170 -1.05 13.19 -2.02
CA GLY A 170 -1.70 13.63 -0.79
C GLY A 170 -2.51 14.92 -1.00
N PHE A 171 -3.62 15.03 -0.28
CA PHE A 171 -4.68 16.02 -0.51
C PHE A 171 -4.20 17.47 -0.39
N ASP A 172 -3.37 17.77 0.61
CA ASP A 172 -2.85 19.14 0.78
C ASP A 172 -1.82 19.52 -0.31
N GLU A 173 -1.06 18.56 -0.82
CA GLU A 173 -0.21 18.77 -2.00
C GLU A 173 -1.06 18.96 -3.26
N ASP A 174 -2.17 18.24 -3.37
CA ASP A 174 -3.11 18.37 -4.50
C ASP A 174 -3.81 19.73 -4.55
N LEU A 175 -4.06 20.36 -3.39
CA LEU A 175 -4.54 21.75 -3.34
C LEU A 175 -3.50 22.73 -3.89
N LYS A 176 -2.21 22.52 -3.57
CA LYS A 176 -1.11 23.35 -4.10
C LYS A 176 -0.92 23.10 -5.59
N LEU A 177 -1.01 21.84 -6.03
CA LEU A 177 -0.95 21.42 -7.42
C LEU A 177 -2.05 22.11 -8.24
N ALA A 178 -3.29 22.07 -7.76
CA ALA A 178 -4.43 22.72 -8.41
C ALA A 178 -4.25 24.24 -8.51
N ALA A 179 -3.72 24.89 -7.46
CA ALA A 179 -3.43 26.33 -7.49
C ALA A 179 -2.33 26.69 -8.50
N ALA A 180 -1.32 25.82 -8.65
CA ALA A 180 -0.21 26.03 -9.57
C ALA A 180 -0.55 25.67 -11.03
N CYS A 181 -1.56 24.82 -11.24
CA CYS A 181 -2.03 24.38 -12.55
C CYS A 181 -3.52 24.72 -12.74
N PRO A 182 -3.88 26.00 -12.95
CA PRO A 182 -5.28 26.43 -13.06
C PRO A 182 -5.99 25.96 -14.35
N PHE A 183 -5.30 25.24 -15.23
CA PHE A 183 -5.89 24.62 -16.42
C PHE A 183 -6.53 23.25 -16.12
N LEU A 184 -6.31 22.71 -14.91
CA LEU A 184 -6.93 21.46 -14.47
C LEU A 184 -8.41 21.67 -14.17
N ASP A 185 -9.24 20.70 -14.51
CA ASP A 185 -10.66 20.74 -14.13
C ASP A 185 -10.91 19.95 -12.85
N VAL A 186 -10.31 18.76 -12.73
CA VAL A 186 -10.54 17.83 -11.62
C VAL A 186 -9.24 17.15 -11.20
N VAL A 187 -8.98 17.14 -9.89
CA VAL A 187 -7.90 16.36 -9.27
C VAL A 187 -8.52 15.35 -8.32
N PHE A 188 -8.39 14.06 -8.65
CA PHE A 188 -8.73 12.97 -7.76
C PHE A 188 -7.48 12.62 -6.92
N ALA A 189 -7.59 12.78 -5.60
CA ALA A 189 -6.48 12.64 -4.66
C ALA A 189 -6.41 11.23 -4.03
N GLY A 190 -5.19 10.74 -3.78
CA GLY A 190 -4.86 9.51 -3.03
C GLY A 190 -3.81 9.73 -1.93
N HIS A 191 -3.14 8.65 -1.49
CA HIS A 191 -1.97 8.62 -0.58
C HIS A 191 -2.21 9.00 0.89
N CYS A 192 -3.18 9.87 1.16
CA CYS A 192 -3.41 10.41 2.50
C CYS A 192 -4.81 10.11 3.03
N HIS A 193 -4.92 10.03 4.36
CA HIS A 193 -6.20 9.98 5.05
C HIS A 193 -6.76 11.40 5.14
N SER A 194 -7.64 11.78 4.21
CA SER A 194 -8.33 13.07 4.26
C SER A 194 -9.70 12.90 4.91
N GLU A 195 -9.93 13.62 6.01
CA GLU A 195 -11.25 13.68 6.66
C GLU A 195 -12.19 14.69 5.99
N ARG A 196 -11.77 15.35 4.89
CA ARG A 196 -12.61 16.32 4.20
C ARG A 196 -13.68 15.60 3.38
N PRO A 197 -14.98 15.81 3.67
CA PRO A 197 -16.03 14.93 3.18
C PRO A 197 -16.45 15.19 1.71
N GLY A 198 -15.95 16.24 1.05
CA GLY A 198 -16.41 16.65 -0.28
C GLY A 198 -15.38 17.42 -1.09
N PRO A 199 -15.71 17.78 -2.35
CA PRO A 199 -14.80 18.49 -3.23
C PRO A 199 -14.44 19.88 -2.69
N VAL A 200 -13.18 20.26 -2.82
CA VAL A 200 -12.65 21.57 -2.47
C VAL A 200 -12.32 22.31 -3.77
N PRO A 201 -12.98 23.43 -4.07
CA PRO A 201 -12.64 24.26 -5.22
C PRO A 201 -11.34 25.02 -4.97
N VAL A 202 -10.45 25.03 -5.96
CA VAL A 202 -9.22 25.82 -6.00
C VAL A 202 -9.22 26.58 -7.33
N GLY A 203 -9.75 27.81 -7.31
CA GLY A 203 -10.14 28.49 -8.55
C GLY A 203 -11.28 27.72 -9.21
N ASP A 204 -11.13 27.38 -10.50
CA ASP A 204 -12.09 26.57 -11.25
C ASP A 204 -11.84 25.05 -11.13
N THR A 205 -10.72 24.64 -10.53
CA THR A 205 -10.34 23.24 -10.33
C THR A 205 -11.08 22.63 -9.14
N LEU A 206 -11.63 21.42 -9.27
CA LEU A 206 -12.19 20.65 -8.17
C LEU A 206 -11.21 19.59 -7.66
N VAL A 207 -10.82 19.66 -6.38
CA VAL A 207 -9.97 18.66 -5.73
C VAL A 207 -10.82 17.79 -4.80
N LEU A 208 -10.80 16.48 -4.97
CA LEU A 208 -11.58 15.56 -4.13
C LEU A 208 -10.90 14.20 -3.97
N LYS A 209 -11.23 13.51 -2.88
CA LYS A 209 -10.73 12.17 -2.56
C LYS A 209 -11.90 11.20 -2.40
N GLY A 210 -11.79 10.01 -3.01
CA GLY A 210 -12.72 8.91 -2.78
C GLY A 210 -12.56 8.33 -1.37
N ARG A 211 -13.58 7.63 -0.87
CA ARG A 211 -13.43 6.88 0.38
C ARG A 211 -12.54 5.65 0.14
N GLU A 212 -11.67 5.36 1.09
CA GLU A 212 -10.65 4.32 1.02
C GLU A 212 -11.24 2.92 1.31
N LEU A 213 -10.41 1.88 1.19
CA LEU A 213 -10.72 0.52 1.67
C LEU A 213 -12.06 -0.03 1.15
N ALA A 214 -12.35 0.24 -0.14
CA ALA A 214 -13.60 -0.15 -0.80
C ALA A 214 -14.87 0.44 -0.18
N ALA A 215 -14.80 1.52 0.61
CA ALA A 215 -15.97 2.13 1.25
C ALA A 215 -16.75 3.09 0.34
N GLY A 216 -16.16 3.55 -0.75
CA GLY A 216 -16.78 4.49 -1.68
C GLY A 216 -15.88 4.94 -2.81
N TYR A 217 -16.30 6.00 -3.48
CA TYR A 217 -15.66 6.51 -4.69
C TYR A 217 -15.88 8.03 -4.82
N ALA A 218 -15.01 8.67 -5.59
CA ALA A 218 -15.22 10.02 -6.08
C ALA A 218 -15.86 9.97 -7.47
N LEU A 219 -16.75 10.92 -7.76
CA LEU A 219 -17.46 11.04 -9.02
C LEU A 219 -17.26 12.43 -9.60
N ALA A 220 -17.00 12.53 -10.90
CA ALA A 220 -17.07 13.79 -11.63
C ALA A 220 -17.86 13.67 -12.93
N GLU A 221 -18.70 14.66 -13.22
CA GLU A 221 -19.53 14.73 -14.43
C GLU A 221 -19.38 16.12 -15.08
N PRO A 222 -19.24 16.21 -16.41
CA PRO A 222 -19.19 17.50 -17.09
C PRO A 222 -20.57 18.17 -17.08
N VAL A 223 -20.64 19.45 -16.70
CA VAL A 223 -21.88 20.24 -16.68
C VAL A 223 -21.61 21.63 -17.24
N GLY A 224 -22.30 21.98 -18.33
CA GLY A 224 -22.07 23.25 -19.04
C GLY A 224 -20.60 23.37 -19.49
N ALA A 225 -19.93 24.44 -19.04
CA ALA A 225 -18.50 24.70 -19.27
C ALA A 225 -17.55 24.15 -18.18
N GLY A 226 -18.08 23.68 -17.03
CA GLY A 226 -17.28 23.14 -15.93
C GLY A 226 -17.59 21.68 -15.60
N TRP A 227 -17.28 21.29 -14.36
CA TRP A 227 -17.53 19.96 -13.81
C TRP A 227 -18.30 20.06 -12.50
N VAL A 228 -19.07 19.04 -12.18
CA VAL A 228 -19.59 18.81 -10.83
C VAL A 228 -18.95 17.54 -10.29
N ALA A 229 -18.58 17.55 -9.02
CA ALA A 229 -17.95 16.41 -8.38
C ALA A 229 -18.58 16.13 -7.01
N ARG A 230 -18.53 14.87 -6.58
CA ARG A 230 -19.01 14.44 -5.25
C ARG A 230 -18.32 13.16 -4.80
N VAL A 231 -18.44 12.86 -3.52
CA VAL A 231 -17.97 11.60 -2.92
C VAL A 231 -19.19 10.79 -2.50
N ASP A 232 -19.27 9.55 -2.98
CA ASP A 232 -20.37 8.63 -2.71
C ASP A 232 -19.83 7.35 -2.06
N SER A 233 -20.71 6.57 -1.41
CA SER A 233 -20.41 5.22 -0.92
C SER A 233 -20.93 4.16 -1.89
N PHE A 234 -20.32 2.98 -1.87
CA PHE A 234 -20.85 1.86 -2.64
C PHE A 234 -22.17 1.35 -2.03
N PRO A 235 -23.20 1.06 -2.85
CA PRO A 235 -24.46 0.51 -2.35
C PRO A 235 -24.25 -0.86 -1.68
N PRO A 236 -24.83 -1.11 -0.48
CA PRO A 236 -24.54 -2.31 0.31
C PRO A 236 -25.12 -3.59 -0.28
N THR A 237 -26.24 -3.51 -0.99
CA THR A 237 -26.89 -4.67 -1.63
C THR A 237 -26.43 -4.79 -3.07
N ALA A 238 -25.53 -5.73 -3.31
CA ALA A 238 -24.95 -5.96 -4.62
C ALA A 238 -24.81 -7.48 -4.86
N VAL A 239 -25.50 -7.99 -5.89
CA VAL A 239 -25.27 -9.36 -6.38
C VAL A 239 -24.10 -9.27 -7.35
N LEU A 240 -23.02 -10.00 -7.06
CA LEU A 240 -21.85 -9.98 -7.90
C LEU A 240 -22.18 -10.55 -9.31
N PRO A 241 -21.83 -9.84 -10.39
CA PRO A 241 -21.99 -10.33 -11.75
C PRO A 241 -21.24 -11.65 -12.00
N ARG A 242 -21.80 -12.52 -12.85
CA ARG A 242 -21.21 -13.84 -13.14
C ARG A 242 -19.82 -13.73 -13.78
N GLU A 243 -19.58 -12.65 -14.51
CA GLU A 243 -18.30 -12.31 -15.13
C GLU A 243 -17.18 -12.10 -14.10
N LEU A 244 -17.53 -11.82 -12.85
CA LEU A 244 -16.61 -11.65 -11.73
C LEU A 244 -16.56 -12.87 -10.81
N ALA A 245 -17.20 -13.98 -11.16
CA ALA A 245 -17.11 -15.22 -10.38
C ALA A 245 -15.66 -15.70 -10.16
N PRO A 246 -14.75 -15.68 -11.16
CA PRO A 246 -13.36 -16.06 -10.92
C PRO A 246 -12.62 -15.16 -9.91
N VAL A 247 -12.96 -13.87 -9.90
CA VAL A 247 -12.41 -12.92 -8.92
C VAL A 247 -12.91 -13.27 -7.52
N GLN A 248 -14.21 -13.57 -7.39
CA GLN A 248 -14.80 -13.98 -6.12
C GLN A 248 -14.20 -15.28 -5.60
N GLU A 249 -14.04 -16.29 -6.46
CA GLU A 249 -13.42 -17.57 -6.10
C GLU A 249 -11.98 -17.36 -5.57
N ALA A 250 -11.21 -16.46 -6.19
CA ALA A 250 -9.86 -16.13 -5.73
C ALA A 250 -9.87 -15.39 -4.37
N ILE A 251 -10.82 -14.46 -4.18
CA ILE A 251 -11.04 -13.77 -2.89
C ILE A 251 -11.41 -14.79 -1.82
N ASP A 252 -12.36 -15.67 -2.09
CA ASP A 252 -12.86 -16.67 -1.15
C ASP A 252 -11.76 -17.66 -0.76
N ALA A 253 -10.95 -18.12 -1.72
CA ALA A 253 -9.82 -19.01 -1.44
C ALA A 253 -8.82 -18.38 -0.46
N VAL A 254 -8.47 -17.11 -0.65
CA VAL A 254 -7.56 -16.40 0.25
C VAL A 254 -8.25 -16.06 1.58
N HIS A 255 -9.54 -15.73 1.57
CA HIS A 255 -10.31 -15.49 2.78
C HIS A 255 -10.35 -16.72 3.69
N GLU A 256 -10.57 -17.91 3.12
CA GLU A 256 -10.52 -19.17 3.86
C GLU A 256 -9.11 -19.46 4.40
N GLU A 257 -8.06 -19.19 3.63
CA GLU A 257 -6.69 -19.32 4.12
C GLU A 257 -6.42 -18.38 5.30
N LEU A 258 -6.82 -17.11 5.22
CA LEU A 258 -6.70 -16.14 6.31
C LEU A 258 -7.44 -16.57 7.57
N ARG A 259 -8.57 -17.26 7.44
CA ARG A 259 -9.37 -17.76 8.57
C ARG A 259 -8.86 -19.08 9.14
N THR A 260 -7.82 -19.68 8.56
CA THR A 260 -7.25 -20.93 9.04
C THR A 260 -6.81 -20.78 10.50
N PRO A 261 -7.36 -21.59 11.44
CA PRO A 261 -7.00 -21.52 12.84
C PRO A 261 -5.59 -22.10 13.06
N LEU A 262 -4.75 -21.35 13.77
CA LEU A 262 -3.38 -21.72 14.14
C LEU A 262 -3.27 -22.22 15.60
N GLY A 263 -4.31 -22.03 16.40
CA GLY A 263 -4.39 -22.52 17.78
C GLY A 263 -5.07 -21.52 18.73
N PRO A 264 -5.49 -21.97 19.93
CA PRO A 264 -6.03 -21.07 20.95
C PRO A 264 -4.97 -20.06 21.39
N LEU A 265 -5.39 -18.81 21.59
CA LEU A 265 -4.54 -17.75 22.13
C LEU A 265 -4.37 -17.92 23.63
N ARG A 266 -3.13 -17.82 24.11
CA ARG A 266 -2.84 -17.82 25.55
C ARG A 266 -3.17 -16.47 26.19
N ALA A 267 -3.44 -16.48 27.49
CA ALA A 267 -3.41 -15.25 28.28
C ALA A 267 -1.97 -14.68 28.33
N PRO A 268 -1.76 -13.36 28.29
CA PRO A 268 -2.76 -12.29 28.26
C PRO A 268 -3.19 -11.84 26.84
N TYR A 269 -2.82 -12.58 25.79
CA TYR A 269 -2.99 -12.14 24.39
C TYR A 269 -4.40 -12.39 23.82
N ALA A 270 -5.19 -13.24 24.47
CA ALA A 270 -6.56 -13.53 24.05
C ALA A 270 -7.51 -12.37 24.34
N ASN A 271 -8.47 -12.15 23.43
CA ASN A 271 -9.65 -11.30 23.58
C ASN A 271 -9.33 -9.82 23.93
N GLY A 272 -8.45 -9.20 23.15
CA GLY A 272 -8.00 -7.84 23.46
C GLY A 272 -7.14 -7.20 22.37
N LEU A 273 -6.76 -5.95 22.59
CA LEU A 273 -5.74 -5.29 21.79
C LEU A 273 -4.38 -5.90 22.12
N LEU A 274 -3.63 -6.32 21.11
CA LEU A 274 -2.32 -6.92 21.32
C LEU A 274 -1.29 -5.89 21.81
N ASP A 275 -0.72 -6.11 22.99
CA ASP A 275 0.49 -5.41 23.41
C ASP A 275 1.71 -5.99 22.69
N ARG A 276 2.13 -5.28 21.63
CA ARG A 276 3.28 -5.69 20.82
C ARG A 276 4.60 -5.69 21.58
N ARG A 277 4.78 -4.81 22.58
CA ARG A 277 6.04 -4.72 23.35
C ARG A 277 6.14 -5.90 24.31
N ALA A 278 5.03 -6.25 24.96
CA ALA A 278 4.94 -7.45 25.79
C ALA A 278 5.20 -8.70 24.96
N LEU A 279 4.52 -8.86 23.82
CA LEU A 279 4.73 -9.98 22.91
C LEU A 279 6.19 -10.07 22.43
N LEU A 280 6.78 -8.96 22.00
CA LEU A 280 8.14 -8.95 21.50
C LEU A 280 9.16 -9.26 22.61
N THR A 281 8.88 -8.85 23.85
CA THR A 281 9.68 -9.22 25.03
C THR A 281 9.62 -10.73 25.29
N ASP A 282 8.44 -11.33 25.23
CA ASP A 282 8.28 -12.78 25.37
C ASP A 282 8.98 -13.56 24.24
N VAL A 283 8.85 -13.07 23.00
CA VAL A 283 9.54 -13.65 21.83
C VAL A 283 11.06 -13.58 22.03
N ALA A 284 11.61 -12.43 22.39
CA ALA A 284 13.04 -12.25 22.60
C ALA A 284 13.57 -13.18 23.71
N GLY A 285 12.84 -13.29 24.83
CA GLY A 285 13.18 -14.21 25.92
C GLY A 285 13.15 -15.68 25.50
N ARG A 286 12.12 -16.10 24.74
CA ARG A 286 12.03 -17.47 24.21
C ARG A 286 13.12 -17.79 23.20
N LEU A 287 13.48 -16.84 22.33
CA LEU A 287 14.58 -17.01 21.38
C LEU A 287 15.93 -17.12 22.10
N HIS A 288 16.17 -16.27 23.11
CA HIS A 288 17.39 -16.33 23.93
C HIS A 288 17.53 -17.68 24.64
N ASN A 289 16.48 -18.10 25.37
CA ASN A 289 16.51 -19.32 26.17
C ASN A 289 16.40 -20.60 25.33
N GLY A 290 15.63 -20.58 24.24
CA GLY A 290 15.32 -21.77 23.45
C GLY A 290 16.30 -22.05 22.30
N LEU A 291 16.80 -21.01 21.63
CA LEU A 291 17.81 -21.16 20.56
C LEU A 291 19.24 -20.97 21.07
N GLY A 292 19.42 -20.63 22.34
CA GLY A 292 20.73 -20.37 22.95
C GLY A 292 21.45 -19.15 22.35
N ALA A 293 20.69 -18.20 21.78
CA ALA A 293 21.27 -16.97 21.23
C ALA A 293 21.81 -16.11 22.38
N GLU A 294 23.10 -15.77 22.36
CA GLU A 294 23.76 -14.99 23.43
C GLU A 294 23.05 -13.66 23.73
N ALA A 295 22.57 -12.99 22.68
CA ALA A 295 21.61 -11.91 22.81
C ALA A 295 20.64 -11.85 21.63
N VAL A 296 19.45 -11.33 21.89
CA VAL A 296 18.39 -11.08 20.92
C VAL A 296 18.03 -9.60 20.95
N LEU A 297 17.99 -8.94 19.78
CA LEU A 297 17.58 -7.55 19.62
C LEU A 297 16.46 -7.45 18.59
N LEU A 298 15.30 -6.90 18.96
CA LEU A 298 14.16 -6.74 18.06
C LEU A 298 13.52 -5.36 18.24
N ASN A 299 13.27 -4.64 17.14
CA ASN A 299 12.57 -3.37 17.15
C ASN A 299 11.05 -3.57 17.27
N GLU A 300 10.38 -2.79 18.12
CA GLU A 300 8.92 -2.87 18.32
C GLU A 300 8.12 -2.66 17.05
N THR A 301 8.65 -1.85 16.12
CA THR A 301 8.03 -1.56 14.84
C THR A 301 7.94 -2.77 13.92
N ALA A 302 8.65 -3.86 14.21
CA ALA A 302 8.53 -5.14 13.51
C ALA A 302 7.17 -5.82 13.73
N LEU A 303 6.45 -5.48 14.82
CA LEU A 303 5.12 -6.01 15.11
C LEU A 303 4.05 -4.90 15.09
N ARG A 304 2.82 -5.28 14.73
CA ARG A 304 1.61 -4.45 14.87
C ARG A 304 0.77 -4.92 16.05
N SER A 305 -0.23 -4.10 16.40
CA SER A 305 -1.12 -4.32 17.55
C SER A 305 -2.58 -4.50 17.09
N PRO A 306 -2.92 -5.58 16.34
CA PRO A 306 -4.31 -5.84 16.00
C PRO A 306 -5.11 -6.22 17.26
N ARG A 307 -6.44 -6.12 17.14
CA ARG A 307 -7.35 -6.71 18.13
C ARG A 307 -7.50 -8.19 17.81
N LEU A 308 -7.30 -9.04 18.82
CA LEU A 308 -7.32 -10.49 18.70
C LEU A 308 -8.55 -11.09 19.37
N GLY A 309 -9.04 -12.19 18.81
CA GLY A 309 -10.07 -13.05 19.39
C GLY A 309 -9.51 -14.05 20.40
N THR A 310 -10.11 -15.23 20.48
CA THR A 310 -9.66 -16.33 21.36
C THR A 310 -8.85 -17.40 20.64
N VAL A 311 -8.86 -17.40 19.31
CA VAL A 311 -8.11 -18.31 18.44
C VAL A 311 -7.26 -17.45 17.52
N LEU A 312 -5.97 -17.77 17.43
CA LEU A 312 -5.07 -17.16 16.47
C LEU A 312 -5.39 -17.71 15.08
N THR A 313 -5.64 -16.85 14.11
CA THR A 313 -5.78 -17.24 12.70
C THR A 313 -4.52 -16.90 11.90
N GLN A 314 -4.40 -17.43 10.69
CA GLN A 314 -3.36 -17.05 9.75
C GLN A 314 -3.39 -15.54 9.44
N GLY A 315 -4.59 -14.98 9.28
CA GLY A 315 -4.81 -13.55 9.08
C GLY A 315 -4.35 -12.71 10.27
N ASP A 316 -4.63 -13.15 11.50
CA ASP A 316 -4.10 -12.49 12.71
C ASP A 316 -2.57 -12.49 12.71
N LEU A 317 -1.93 -13.63 12.38
CA LEU A 317 -0.48 -13.72 12.37
C LEU A 317 0.16 -12.78 11.34
N LEU A 318 -0.42 -12.70 10.14
CA LEU A 318 -0.01 -11.74 9.11
C LEU A 318 -0.26 -10.28 9.51
N ALA A 319 -1.35 -10.01 10.24
CA ALA A 319 -1.63 -8.68 10.75
C ALA A 319 -0.62 -8.27 11.84
N ILE A 320 -0.16 -9.21 12.68
CA ILE A 320 0.83 -8.97 13.72
C ILE A 320 2.23 -8.75 13.11
N GLU A 321 2.67 -9.60 12.19
CA GLU A 321 4.00 -9.55 11.56
C GLU A 321 3.87 -9.47 10.02
N PRO A 322 3.58 -8.28 9.46
CA PRO A 322 3.25 -8.15 8.04
C PRO A 322 4.47 -8.15 7.11
N PHE A 323 5.69 -8.08 7.66
CA PHE A 323 6.92 -7.86 6.90
C PHE A 323 7.63 -9.15 6.51
N ASP A 324 7.18 -10.29 7.04
CA ASP A 324 7.77 -11.60 6.77
C ASP A 324 9.26 -11.66 7.13
N ASN A 325 9.58 -11.09 8.30
CA ASN A 325 10.96 -10.96 8.76
C ASN A 325 11.64 -12.33 8.96
N GLN A 326 12.81 -12.49 8.34
CA GLN A 326 13.73 -13.58 8.67
C GLN A 326 14.53 -13.25 9.93
N LEU A 327 14.68 -14.22 10.83
CA LEU A 327 15.61 -14.11 11.95
C LEU A 327 17.01 -14.55 11.53
N VAL A 328 18.01 -13.73 11.85
CA VAL A 328 19.41 -13.91 11.45
C VAL A 328 20.32 -13.56 12.61
N HIS A 329 21.48 -14.21 12.65
CA HIS A 329 22.59 -13.72 13.45
C HIS A 329 23.30 -12.60 12.68
N ALA A 330 23.65 -11.52 13.37
CA ALA A 330 24.31 -10.35 12.80
C ALA A 330 25.55 -9.97 13.61
N HIS A 331 26.56 -9.41 12.93
CA HIS A 331 27.73 -8.85 13.59
C HIS A 331 27.37 -7.52 14.26
N VAL A 332 27.85 -7.32 15.48
CA VAL A 332 27.78 -6.00 16.11
C VAL A 332 28.94 -5.15 15.60
N PRO A 333 28.68 -3.91 15.12
CA PRO A 333 29.75 -3.01 14.67
C PRO A 333 30.81 -2.80 15.75
N GLY A 334 32.09 -2.73 15.35
CA GLY A 334 33.25 -2.64 16.25
C GLY A 334 33.11 -1.60 17.37
N ARG A 335 32.55 -0.42 17.04
CA ARG A 335 32.30 0.69 17.99
C ARG A 335 31.33 0.38 19.13
N PHE A 336 30.54 -0.69 19.00
CA PHE A 336 29.51 -1.08 19.96
C PHE A 336 29.82 -2.39 20.70
N LEU A 337 30.94 -3.05 20.36
CA LEU A 337 31.28 -4.39 20.90
C LEU A 337 31.36 -4.44 22.42
N THR A 338 31.78 -3.34 23.06
CA THR A 338 31.93 -3.22 24.52
C THR A 338 31.02 -2.14 25.11
N ASP A 339 30.05 -1.65 24.34
CA ASP A 339 29.05 -0.69 24.80
C ASP A 339 27.66 -1.05 24.23
N PRO A 340 27.02 -2.11 24.77
CA PRO A 340 25.68 -2.51 24.35
C PRO A 340 24.61 -1.44 24.61
N ALA A 341 24.83 -0.54 25.57
CA ALA A 341 23.91 0.56 25.85
C ALA A 341 23.90 1.58 24.71
N ALA A 342 25.08 1.95 24.19
CA ALA A 342 25.19 2.80 23.00
C ALA A 342 24.58 2.14 21.76
N LEU A 343 24.72 0.82 21.61
CA LEU A 343 24.06 0.07 20.52
C LEU A 343 22.53 0.22 20.60
N LEU A 344 21.95 -0.03 21.76
CA LEU A 344 20.49 0.07 21.96
C LEU A 344 20.00 1.50 21.71
N ALA A 345 20.72 2.52 22.18
CA ALA A 345 20.39 3.91 21.93
C ALA A 345 20.44 4.25 20.44
N HIS A 346 21.47 3.78 19.74
CA HIS A 346 21.62 3.97 18.30
C HIS A 346 20.46 3.34 17.52
N LEU A 347 20.16 2.05 17.77
CA LEU A 347 19.06 1.36 17.11
C LEU A 347 17.70 2.00 17.43
N THR A 348 17.52 2.45 18.69
CA THR A 348 16.28 3.10 19.12
C THR A 348 16.04 4.41 18.36
N ALA A 349 17.07 5.22 18.18
CA ALA A 349 16.98 6.48 17.45
C ALA A 349 16.62 6.28 15.97
N GLN A 350 17.01 5.15 15.36
CA GLN A 350 16.77 4.87 13.95
C GLN A 350 15.45 4.14 13.68
N THR A 351 15.03 3.25 14.58
CA THR A 351 13.97 2.26 14.31
C THR A 351 12.79 2.31 15.28
N GLY A 352 12.87 3.19 16.29
CA GLY A 352 11.97 3.20 17.43
C GLY A 352 12.40 2.20 18.51
N PRO A 353 11.60 2.02 19.57
CA PRO A 353 11.99 1.23 20.74
C PRO A 353 12.48 -0.18 20.40
N VAL A 354 13.56 -0.61 21.05
CA VAL A 354 14.14 -1.95 20.88
C VAL A 354 14.00 -2.77 22.16
N VAL A 355 13.56 -4.01 21.99
CA VAL A 355 13.52 -5.05 23.02
C VAL A 355 14.80 -5.87 22.93
N SER A 356 15.40 -6.15 24.10
CA SER A 356 16.55 -7.04 24.23
C SER A 356 16.31 -8.19 25.20
N ALA A 357 17.01 -9.30 24.96
CA ALA A 357 17.20 -10.41 25.90
C ALA A 357 18.64 -10.95 25.78
N PRO A 358 19.37 -11.22 26.88
CA PRO A 358 18.98 -10.98 28.27
C PRO A 358 18.98 -9.48 28.61
N ARG A 359 18.46 -9.14 29.79
CA ARG A 359 18.59 -7.80 30.38
C ARG A 359 19.25 -7.90 31.76
N PRO A 360 20.41 -7.25 31.99
CA PRO A 360 21.20 -6.49 31.01
C PRO A 360 21.82 -7.39 29.92
N LEU A 361 22.26 -6.77 28.83
CA LEU A 361 23.05 -7.44 27.79
C LEU A 361 24.47 -7.75 28.30
N PRO A 362 25.17 -8.76 27.74
CA PRO A 362 26.57 -9.04 28.06
C PRO A 362 27.49 -7.85 27.75
N ASP A 363 28.50 -7.62 28.60
CA ASP A 363 29.46 -6.51 28.46
C ASP A 363 30.22 -6.52 27.13
N ARG A 364 30.41 -7.72 26.55
CA ARG A 364 31.00 -7.89 25.23
C ARG A 364 30.02 -8.63 24.33
N LEU A 365 29.67 -8.01 23.22
CA LEU A 365 28.60 -8.50 22.35
C LEU A 365 29.06 -8.59 20.89
N PRO A 366 29.69 -9.69 20.46
CA PRO A 366 30.20 -9.84 19.09
C PRO A 366 29.10 -10.11 18.06
N THR A 367 28.05 -10.82 18.47
CA THR A 367 26.94 -11.21 17.60
C THR A 367 25.61 -11.11 18.33
N VAL A 368 24.55 -10.83 17.59
CA VAL A 368 23.17 -10.79 18.09
C VAL A 368 22.24 -11.56 17.15
N LEU A 369 21.18 -12.16 17.68
CA LEU A 369 20.05 -12.64 16.91
C LEU A 369 19.06 -11.48 16.71
N THR A 370 18.68 -11.19 15.48
CA THR A 370 17.80 -10.06 15.14
C THR A 370 17.05 -10.31 13.83
N THR A 371 16.31 -9.32 13.32
CA THR A 371 15.68 -9.38 12.00
C THR A 371 16.69 -9.08 10.89
N GLY A 372 16.45 -9.62 9.68
CA GLY A 372 17.25 -9.29 8.49
C GLY A 372 17.34 -7.78 8.22
N TYR A 373 16.24 -7.05 8.47
CA TYR A 373 16.21 -5.59 8.35
C TYR A 373 17.23 -4.89 9.25
N LEU A 374 17.25 -5.18 10.55
CA LEU A 374 18.21 -4.58 11.47
C LEU A 374 19.65 -5.00 11.14
N ALA A 375 19.84 -6.26 10.74
CA ALA A 375 21.13 -6.80 10.35
C ALA A 375 21.76 -6.02 9.18
N ASP A 376 20.98 -5.75 8.14
CA ASP A 376 21.49 -5.12 6.91
C ASP A 376 21.58 -3.61 7.02
N ALA A 377 20.61 -2.96 7.68
CA ALA A 377 20.51 -1.52 7.69
C ALA A 377 21.35 -0.84 8.79
N TYR A 378 21.55 -1.49 9.95
CA TYR A 378 22.09 -0.81 11.14
C TYR A 378 23.18 -1.59 11.90
N LEU A 379 23.45 -2.83 11.51
CA LEU A 379 24.48 -3.68 12.12
C LEU A 379 25.63 -3.96 11.12
N GLY A 380 26.54 -4.87 11.47
CA GLY A 380 27.67 -5.28 10.64
C GLY A 380 27.31 -6.31 9.57
N GLY A 381 26.04 -6.40 9.16
CA GLY A 381 25.55 -7.41 8.23
C GLY A 381 25.28 -8.78 8.87
N ARG A 382 24.73 -9.68 8.05
CA ARG A 382 24.31 -11.04 8.44
C ARG A 382 25.51 -11.99 8.54
N THR A 383 25.51 -12.87 9.53
CA THR A 383 26.51 -13.95 9.67
C THR A 383 25.94 -15.29 9.20
N ARG A 384 24.74 -15.64 9.68
CA ARG A 384 23.99 -16.83 9.28
C ARG A 384 22.51 -16.66 9.57
N GLN A 385 21.66 -17.42 8.87
CA GLN A 385 20.24 -17.51 9.18
C GLN A 385 20.01 -18.31 10.47
N ALA A 386 18.96 -17.96 11.22
CA ALA A 386 18.55 -18.70 12.41
C ALA A 386 17.66 -19.92 12.08
N GLY A 387 17.25 -20.08 10.82
CA GLY A 387 16.39 -21.18 10.37
C GLY A 387 14.92 -21.06 10.79
N ILE A 388 14.51 -19.90 11.31
CA ILE A 388 13.14 -19.61 11.74
C ILE A 388 12.74 -18.18 11.35
N ARG A 389 11.47 -17.96 11.02
CA ARG A 389 10.91 -16.63 10.76
C ARG A 389 10.40 -15.98 12.06
N LEU A 390 10.32 -14.65 12.08
CA LEU A 390 9.76 -13.94 13.23
C LEU A 390 8.29 -14.33 13.47
N SER A 391 7.49 -14.46 12.41
CA SER A 391 6.11 -14.94 12.48
C SER A 391 5.98 -16.32 13.16
N GLN A 392 6.88 -17.27 12.88
CA GLN A 392 6.88 -18.58 13.54
C GLN A 392 7.21 -18.46 15.03
N ALA A 393 8.15 -17.59 15.41
CA ALA A 393 8.47 -17.31 16.81
C ALA A 393 7.29 -16.62 17.53
N VAL A 394 6.59 -15.71 16.86
CA VAL A 394 5.36 -15.07 17.32
C VAL A 394 4.25 -16.09 17.54
N GLN A 395 3.96 -16.94 16.56
CA GLN A 395 2.93 -17.98 16.66
C GLN A 395 3.17 -18.90 17.86
N ARG A 396 4.40 -19.43 18.01
CA ARG A 396 4.81 -20.28 19.14
C ARG A 396 4.75 -19.57 20.49
N THR A 397 4.83 -18.24 20.46
CA THR A 397 4.67 -17.43 21.67
C THR A 397 3.20 -17.20 21.96
N LEU A 398 2.35 -17.03 20.95
CA LEU A 398 0.92 -16.75 21.14
C LEU A 398 0.07 -17.98 21.44
N THR A 399 0.52 -19.16 21.02
CA THR A 399 -0.22 -20.42 21.15
C THR A 399 0.52 -21.42 22.03
N ASP A 400 -0.23 -22.30 22.69
CA ASP A 400 0.33 -23.47 23.36
C ASP A 400 0.69 -24.49 22.27
N GLY A 401 1.96 -24.52 21.85
CA GLY A 401 2.38 -25.35 20.74
C GLY A 401 2.19 -26.84 21.02
N GLU A 402 1.30 -27.50 20.30
CA GLU A 402 1.58 -28.86 19.83
C GLU A 402 2.25 -28.73 18.47
N SER A 403 3.57 -28.94 18.46
CA SER A 403 4.32 -29.19 17.24
C SER A 403 3.66 -30.37 16.51
N ARG A 404 3.07 -30.12 15.34
CA ARG A 404 2.86 -31.17 14.34
C ARG A 404 3.89 -31.03 13.24
#